data_AF-B0TZN1-F1
#
_entry.id   AF-B0TZN1-F1
#
_cell.length_a   1.000
_cell.length_b   1.000
_cell.length_c   1.000
_cell.angle_alpha   90.00
_cell.angle_beta   90.00
_cell.angle_gamma   90.00
#
_symmetry.space_group_name_H-M   'P 1'
#
loop_
_entity.id
_entity.type
_entity.pdbx_description
1 polymer ?
#
loop_
_entity_poly.entity_id
_entity_poly.type
_entity_poly.pdbx_seq_one_letter_code
_entity_poly.pdbx_strand_id
1 'polypeptide(L)' 'MILNLLPIPPLDGSKVLTSFLPREIAYKYNNLQKYGFYILLALILIPINGSNLLFFIMKPFINVSMNIIQAIVF' A
#
# COMPACT_ATOMS: atom_id res chain seq x y z
N MET A 1 7.10 -6.87 6.09
CA MET A 1 7.16 -5.50 5.51
C MET A 1 5.76 -4.89 5.53
N ILE A 2 5.58 -3.68 6.08
CA ILE A 2 4.30 -2.93 6.04
C ILE A 2 3.88 -2.58 4.60
N LEU A 3 4.84 -2.51 3.68
CA LEU A 3 4.61 -2.25 2.27
C LEU A 3 3.56 -3.20 1.64
N ASN A 4 3.57 -4.47 2.00
CA ASN A 4 2.63 -5.46 1.45
C ASN A 4 1.18 -5.25 1.92
N LEU A 5 0.91 -4.34 2.85
CA LEU A 5 -0.45 -3.96 3.24
C LEU A 5 -1.04 -2.89 2.33
N LEU A 6 -0.25 -2.28 1.44
CA LEU A 6 -0.76 -1.31 0.48
C LEU A 6 -1.61 -2.01 -0.59
N PRO A 7 -2.85 -1.53 -0.84
CA PRO A 7 -3.72 -2.06 -1.88
C PRO A 7 -3.29 -1.54 -3.27
N ILE A 8 -2.05 -1.82 -3.67
CA ILE A 8 -1.46 -1.39 -4.94
C ILE A 8 -0.79 -2.60 -5.58
N PRO A 9 -1.18 -3.02 -6.79
CA PRO A 9 -0.46 -4.07 -7.50
C PRO A 9 0.99 -3.64 -7.74
N PRO A 10 2.03 -4.50 -7.65
CA PRO A 10 2.04 -5.96 -7.51
C PRO A 10 2.07 -6.46 -6.05
N LEU A 11 1.87 -5.59 -5.06
CA LEU A 11 1.99 -5.92 -3.64
C LEU A 11 0.84 -6.82 -3.18
N ASP A 12 1.08 -7.66 -2.17
CA ASP A 12 0.10 -8.68 -1.76
C ASP A 12 -1.22 -8.10 -1.24
N GLY A 13 -1.21 -6.89 -0.66
CA GLY A 13 -2.39 -6.18 -0.22
C GLY A 13 -3.38 -5.88 -1.35
N SER A 14 -2.90 -5.79 -2.59
CA SER A 14 -3.79 -5.67 -3.76
C SER A 14 -4.63 -6.92 -3.99
N LYS A 15 -4.06 -8.12 -3.81
CA LYS A 15 -4.78 -9.40 -3.95
C LYS A 15 -5.82 -9.57 -2.86
N VAL A 16 -5.47 -9.16 -1.64
CA VAL A 16 -6.39 -9.13 -0.50
C VAL A 16 -7.57 -8.20 -0.82
N LEU A 17 -7.33 -6.99 -1.31
CA LEU A 17 -8.42 -6.09 -1.73
C LEU A 17 -9.28 -6.73 -2.83
N THR A 18 -8.66 -7.32 -3.87
CA THR A 18 -9.38 -7.98 -4.96
C THR A 18 -10.29 -9.10 -4.46
N SER A 19 -9.93 -9.85 -3.42
CA SER A 19 -10.78 -10.92 -2.87
C SER A 19 -12.02 -10.41 -2.14
N PHE A 20 -12.00 -9.15 -1.68
CA PHE A 20 -13.16 -8.50 -1.08
C PHE A 20 -14.05 -7.76 -2.10
N LEU A 21 -13.58 -7.59 -3.34
CA LEU A 21 -14.30 -6.86 -4.38
C LEU A 21 -15.25 -7.78 -5.19
N PRO A 22 -16.44 -7.28 -5.58
CA PRO A 22 -17.28 -7.95 -6.56
C PRO A 22 -16.54 -8.21 -7.86
N ARG A 23 -16.86 -9.31 -8.54
CA ARG A 23 -16.13 -9.83 -9.72
C ARG A 23 -15.88 -8.76 -10.79
N GLU A 24 -16.86 -7.92 -11.10
CA GLU A 24 -16.73 -6.88 -12.12
C GLU A 24 -15.71 -5.80 -11.75
N ILE A 25 -15.68 -5.40 -10.48
CA ILE A 25 -14.75 -4.38 -9.96
C ILE A 25 -13.35 -5.00 -9.83
N ALA A 26 -13.27 -6.25 -9.37
CA ALA A 26 -12.04 -7.03 -9.29
C ALA A 26 -11.35 -7.14 -10.66
N TYR A 27 -12.09 -7.37 -11.75
CA TYR A 27 -11.52 -7.39 -13.11
C TYR A 27 -10.92 -6.04 -13.51
N LYS A 28 -11.65 -4.94 -13.26
CA LYS A 28 -11.15 -3.58 -13.57
C LYS A 28 -9.92 -3.23 -12.73
N TYR A 29 -9.94 -3.59 -11.45
CA TYR A 29 -8.83 -3.36 -10.54
C TYR A 29 -7.59 -4.19 -10.94
N ASN A 30 -7.76 -5.46 -11.30
CA ASN A 30 -6.67 -6.31 -11.78
C ASN A 30 -6.04 -5.78 -13.09
N ASN A 31 -6.78 -5.05 -13.92
CA ASN A 31 -6.20 -4.39 -15.09
C ASN A 31 -5.15 -3.33 -14.72
N LEU A 32 -5.23 -2.72 -13.53
CA LEU A 32 -4.22 -1.78 -13.02
C LEU A 32 -2.89 -2.49 -12.70
N GLN A 33 -2.87 -3.81 -12.61
CA GLN A 33 -1.64 -4.58 -12.34
C GLN A 33 -0.56 -4.36 -13.39
N LYS A 34 -0.94 -4.11 -14.64
CA LYS A 34 -0.02 -3.77 -15.75
C LYS A 34 0.77 -2.48 -15.48
N TYR A 35 0.17 -1.55 -14.73
CA TYR A 35 0.80 -0.28 -14.34
C TYR A 35 1.43 -0.33 -12.95
N GLY A 36 1.26 -1.44 -12.22
CA GLY A 36 1.67 -1.55 -10.82
C GLY A 36 3.14 -1.23 -10.58
N PHE A 37 4.03 -1.71 -11.46
CA PHE A 37 5.45 -1.38 -11.39
C PHE A 37 5.71 0.13 -11.55
N TYR A 38 5.07 0.78 -12.52
CA TYR A 38 5.21 2.21 -12.76
C TYR A 38 4.63 3.06 -11.61
N ILE A 39 3.51 2.63 -11.01
CA ILE A 39 2.92 3.27 -9.84
C ILE A 39 3.87 3.18 -8.65
N LEU A 40 4.42 2.00 -8.38
CA LEU A 40 5.39 1.81 -7.29
C LEU A 40 6.63 2.69 -7.50
N LEU A 41 7.13 2.74 -8.73
CA LEU A 41 8.29 3.55 -9.09
C LEU A 41 7.99 5.05 -8.91
N ALA A 42 6.80 5.52 -9.31
CA ALA A 42 6.36 6.88 -9.04
C ALA A 42 6.28 7.17 -7.53
N LEU A 43 5.74 6.26 -6.72
CA LEU A 43 5.66 6.41 -5.26
C LEU A 43 7.04 6.55 -4.61
N ILE A 44 8.04 5.86 -5.13
CA ILE A 44 9.42 5.92 -4.62
C ILE A 44 10.14 7.15 -5.15
N LEU A 45 9.98 7.50 -6.42
CA LEU A 45 10.75 8.59 -7.03
C LEU A 45 10.21 9.98 -6.77
N ILE A 46 8.91 10.14 -6.47
CA ILE A 46 8.31 11.44 -6.19
C ILE A 46 8.70 11.90 -4.78
N PRO A 47 9.50 12.97 -4.64
CA PRO A 47 9.85 13.52 -3.33
C PRO A 47 8.71 14.40 -2.79
N ILE A 48 8.42 14.26 -1.49
CA ILE A 48 7.43 15.04 -0.74
C ILE A 48 8.00 15.35 0.65
N ASN A 49 8.05 16.64 1.00
CA ASN A 49 8.47 17.14 2.31
C ASN A 49 9.82 16.56 2.79
N GLY A 50 10.80 16.43 1.88
CA GLY A 50 12.13 15.89 2.19
C GLY A 50 12.21 14.35 2.31
N SER A 51 11.12 13.64 2.01
CA SER A 51 11.04 12.17 1.96
C SER A 51 10.37 11.72 0.65
N ASN A 52 10.12 10.43 0.46
CA ASN A 52 9.45 9.93 -0.74
C ASN A 52 7.94 9.82 -0.50
N LEU A 53 7.12 9.98 -1.53
CA LEU A 53 5.66 9.89 -1.46
C LEU A 53 5.18 8.58 -0.81
N LEU A 54 5.87 7.47 -1.08
CA LEU A 54 5.65 6.18 -0.43
C LEU A 54 5.70 6.26 1.10
N PHE A 55 6.73 6.92 1.65
CA PHE A 55 6.89 7.06 3.09
C PHE A 55 5.77 7.92 3.70
N PHE A 56 5.37 8.98 3.00
CA PHE A 56 4.26 9.83 3.42
C PHE A 56 2.95 9.03 3.53
N ILE A 57 2.66 8.16 2.55
CA ILE A 57 1.48 7.27 2.58
C ILE A 57 1.61 6.20 3.69
N MET A 58 2.80 5.67 3.92
CA MET A 58 3.03 4.61 4.92
C MET A 58 3.03 5.13 6.37
N LYS A 59 3.36 6.39 6.60
CA LYS A 59 3.48 7.00 7.94
C LYS A 59 2.29 6.73 8.88
N PRO A 60 1.01 6.93 8.49
CA PRO A 60 -0.12 6.62 9.37
C PRO A 60 -0.19 5.13 9.75
N PHE A 61 0.08 4.23 8.81
CA PHE A 61 0.09 2.77 9.08
C PHE A 61 1.20 2.37 10.04
N ILE A 62 2.40 2.96 9.87
CA ILE A 62 3.54 2.75 10.76
C ILE A 62 3.18 3.26 12.16
N ASN A 63 2.64 4.46 12.30
CA ASN A 63 2.27 5.04 13.58
C ASN A 63 1.22 4.21 14.32
N VAL A 64 0.16 3.75 13.63
CA VAL A 64 -0.86 2.88 14.23
C VAL A 64 -0.23 1.56 14.70
N SER A 65 0.60 0.94 13.87
CA SER A 65 1.31 -0.30 14.23
C SER A 65 2.19 -0.10 15.46
N MET A 66 2.93 1.01 15.52
CA MET A 66 3.78 1.35 16.66
C MET A 66 2.97 1.60 17.93
N ASN A 67 1.85 2.31 17.84
CA ASN A 67 0.96 2.55 18.98
C ASN A 67 0.38 1.23 19.52
N ILE A 68 -0.01 0.31 18.65
CA ILE A 68 -0.50 -1.02 19.05
C ILE A 68 0.62 -1.81 19.74
N ILE A 69 1.83 -1.83 19.17
CA ILE A 69 2.97 -2.52 19.78
C ILE A 69 3.25 -1.95 21.18
N GLN A 70 3.28 -0.62 21.32
CA GLN A 70 3.50 0.03 22.60
C GLN A 70 2.41 -0.33 23.62
N ALA A 71 1.14 -0.37 23.22
CA ALA A 71 0.03 -0.74 24.09
C ALA A 71 -0.02 -2.22 24.50
N ILE A 72 0.72 -3.09 23.81
CA ILE A 72 0.84 -4.51 24.15
C ILE A 72 2.07 -4.75 25.05
N VAL A 73 3.14 -4.00 24.82
CA VAL A 73 4.41 -4.15 25.56
C VAL A 73 4.36 -3.49 26.94
N PHE A 74 3.59 -2.41 27.09
CA PHE A 74 3.35 -1.71 28.35
C PHE A 74 1.89 -1.89 28.78
#